data_AF-A0AAP5ALW4-F1
#
_entry.id   AF-A0AAP5ALW4-F1
#
_cell.length_a   1.000
_cell.length_b   1.000
_cell.length_c   1.000
_cell.angle_alpha   90.00
_cell.angle_beta   90.00
_cell.angle_gamma   90.00
#
_symmetry.space_group_name_H-M   'P 1'
#
loop_
_entity.id
_entity.type
_entity.pdbx_description
1 polymer ?
#
loop_
_entity_poly.entity_id
_entity_poly.type
_entity_poly.pdbx_seq_one_letter_code
_entity_poly.pdbx_strand_id
1 'polypeptide(L)'
;MTWSADEILLAGSRRAVEIVGRSSLAPYAFHITDLDGYPWHRPEAAHGLPEGGFLAIRLPDGASAGAGEWREEGEQARHLLSVTATAVLAEHLPADKQIPEQRRLSTAHLALQVGQPILHYRCEMWAGELEFECTLVYSPAESVLCTDVSESSSPAAPDALRDGLLRIGLQLPTRYFAPHARDFPWSRYRLQPTL
;
A
#
# COMPACT_ATOMS: atom_id res chain seq x y z
N MET A 1 17.39 14.98 -1.86
CA MET A 1 16.24 14.63 -2.73
C MET A 1 15.29 13.83 -1.86
N THR A 2 14.04 14.29 -1.71
CA THR A 2 13.01 13.55 -0.97
C THR A 2 12.26 12.63 -1.92
N TRP A 3 11.95 11.44 -1.46
CA TRP A 3 11.02 10.53 -2.12
C TRP A 3 10.08 9.94 -1.07
N SER A 4 8.82 9.76 -1.42
CA SER A 4 7.80 9.21 -0.52
C SER A 4 6.79 8.38 -1.30
N ALA A 5 6.14 7.46 -0.60
CA ALA A 5 5.00 6.72 -1.10
C ALA A 5 3.89 6.71 -0.03
N ASP A 6 2.65 6.78 -0.50
CA ASP A 6 1.41 6.67 0.29
C ASP A 6 0.40 5.93 -0.59
N GLU A 7 0.32 4.61 -0.38
CA GLU A 7 -0.32 3.70 -1.33
C GLU A 7 -1.20 2.69 -0.61
N ILE A 8 -2.37 2.40 -1.19
CA ILE A 8 -3.20 1.27 -0.78
C ILE A 8 -2.95 0.14 -1.78
N LEU A 9 -2.50 -1.01 -1.30
CA LEU A 9 -2.19 -2.16 -2.13
C LEU A 9 -3.07 -3.36 -1.73
N LEU A 10 -3.48 -4.14 -2.72
CA LEU A 10 -4.36 -5.29 -2.54
C LEU A 10 -4.23 -6.27 -3.70
N ALA A 11 -4.55 -7.54 -3.47
CA ALA A 11 -4.57 -8.53 -4.56
C ALA A 11 -5.56 -8.12 -5.67
N GLY A 12 -5.21 -8.39 -6.93
CA GLY A 12 -5.96 -8.01 -8.12
C GLY A 12 -7.12 -8.95 -8.44
N SER A 13 -7.81 -9.44 -7.40
CA SER A 13 -8.96 -10.33 -7.58
C SER A 13 -10.06 -9.62 -8.40
N ARG A 14 -10.85 -10.39 -9.15
CA ARG A 14 -11.95 -9.84 -9.95
C ARG A 14 -12.86 -8.92 -9.14
N ARG A 15 -13.20 -9.33 -7.91
CA ARG A 15 -14.02 -8.54 -6.98
C ARG A 15 -13.34 -7.23 -6.59
N ALA A 16 -12.04 -7.25 -6.31
CA ALA A 16 -11.28 -6.04 -5.99
C ALA A 16 -11.28 -5.04 -7.17
N VAL A 17 -11.01 -5.53 -8.37
CA VAL A 17 -11.00 -4.74 -9.61
C VAL A 17 -12.38 -4.12 -9.87
N GLU A 18 -13.46 -4.90 -9.73
CA GLU A 18 -14.83 -4.42 -9.93
C GLU A 18 -15.24 -3.36 -8.89
N ILE A 19 -14.93 -3.57 -7.60
CA ILE A 19 -15.27 -2.62 -6.53
C ILE A 19 -14.48 -1.32 -6.68
N VAL A 20 -13.15 -1.42 -6.84
CA VAL A 20 -12.28 -0.25 -6.98
C VAL A 20 -12.63 0.52 -8.26
N GLY A 21 -12.86 -0.17 -9.38
CA GLY A 21 -13.19 0.43 -10.67
C GLY A 21 -14.53 1.17 -10.73
N ARG A 22 -15.43 0.91 -9.78
CA ARG A 22 -16.73 1.60 -9.63
C ARG A 22 -16.73 2.67 -8.53
N SER A 23 -15.64 2.77 -7.79
CA SER A 23 -15.50 3.72 -6.68
C SER A 23 -14.84 5.03 -7.13
N SER A 24 -14.87 6.04 -6.26
CA SER A 24 -14.08 7.27 -6.40
C SER A 24 -12.55 7.03 -6.39
N LEU A 25 -12.09 5.80 -6.09
CA LEU A 25 -10.68 5.42 -6.16
C LEU A 25 -10.21 5.08 -7.58
N ALA A 26 -11.13 4.76 -8.50
CA ALA A 26 -10.78 4.30 -9.85
C ALA A 26 -9.77 5.20 -10.59
N PRO A 27 -9.85 6.55 -10.53
CA PRO A 27 -8.89 7.43 -11.21
C PRO A 27 -7.46 7.33 -10.69
N TYR A 28 -7.29 6.82 -9.47
CA TYR A 28 -6.02 6.67 -8.73
C TYR A 28 -5.53 5.22 -8.69
N ALA A 29 -6.29 4.28 -9.25
CA ALA A 29 -6.02 2.86 -9.21
C ALA A 29 -5.26 2.38 -10.44
N PHE A 30 -4.34 1.44 -10.21
CA PHE A 30 -3.51 0.81 -11.22
C PHE A 30 -3.57 -0.70 -11.01
N HIS A 31 -3.94 -1.46 -12.04
CA HIS A 31 -3.98 -2.92 -12.02
C HIS A 31 -2.74 -3.48 -12.72
N ILE A 32 -1.82 -3.98 -11.90
CA ILE A 32 -0.55 -4.53 -12.36
C ILE A 32 -0.70 -6.05 -12.45
N THR A 33 -1.00 -6.52 -13.65
CA THR A 33 -1.21 -7.95 -13.98
C THR A 33 0.08 -8.67 -14.32
N ASP A 34 1.07 -7.94 -14.82
CA ASP A 34 2.37 -8.45 -15.24
C ASP A 34 3.44 -7.38 -15.00
N LEU A 35 4.66 -7.84 -14.76
CA LEU A 35 5.87 -7.03 -14.79
C LEU A 35 6.80 -7.51 -15.91
N ASP A 36 6.21 -8.11 -16.94
CA ASP A 36 6.92 -8.67 -18.07
C ASP A 36 7.50 -7.51 -18.90
N GLY A 37 8.81 -7.62 -19.17
CA GLY A 37 9.58 -6.58 -19.85
C GLY A 37 10.08 -5.45 -18.94
N TYR A 38 9.79 -5.46 -17.64
CA TYR A 38 10.49 -4.58 -16.70
C TYR A 38 11.98 -4.99 -16.63
N PRO A 39 12.94 -4.05 -16.73
CA PRO A 39 14.36 -4.38 -16.83
C PRO A 39 14.95 -4.77 -15.48
N TRP A 40 14.70 -6.03 -15.06
CA TRP A 40 15.30 -6.60 -13.86
C TRP A 40 16.82 -6.70 -14.01
N HIS A 41 17.56 -6.29 -12.99
CA HIS A 41 19.01 -6.52 -12.95
C HIS A 41 19.35 -8.02 -12.89
N ARG A 42 18.49 -8.84 -12.27
CA ARG A 42 18.59 -10.32 -12.22
C ARG A 42 17.19 -10.97 -12.27
N PRO A 43 16.99 -12.09 -12.99
CA PRO A 43 15.70 -12.79 -13.04
C PRO A 43 15.18 -13.22 -11.66
N GLU A 44 16.06 -13.62 -10.75
CA GLU A 44 15.71 -14.06 -9.40
C GLU A 44 15.22 -12.91 -8.51
N ALA A 45 15.39 -11.66 -8.96
CA ALA A 45 14.85 -10.48 -8.29
C ALA A 45 13.41 -10.15 -8.72
N ALA A 46 12.85 -10.89 -9.69
CA ALA A 46 11.49 -10.69 -10.16
C ALA A 46 10.47 -10.96 -9.04
N HIS A 47 9.38 -10.19 -9.05
CA HIS A 47 8.34 -10.31 -8.05
C HIS A 47 7.48 -11.55 -8.27
N GLY A 48 7.15 -12.24 -7.19
CA GLY A 48 6.08 -13.24 -7.20
C GLY A 48 4.74 -12.55 -7.11
N LEU A 49 4.13 -12.23 -8.25
CA LEU A 49 2.80 -11.64 -8.31
C LEU A 49 1.73 -12.68 -7.92
N PRO A 50 0.69 -12.29 -7.16
CA PRO A 50 -0.44 -13.17 -6.90
C PRO A 50 -1.28 -13.40 -8.18
N GLU A 51 -2.13 -14.43 -8.16
CA GLU A 51 -3.05 -14.71 -9.27
C GLU A 51 -3.95 -13.49 -9.53
N GLY A 52 -4.02 -13.06 -10.81
CA GLY A 52 -4.72 -11.83 -11.20
C GLY A 52 -3.91 -10.54 -10.95
N GLY A 53 -2.65 -10.63 -10.52
CA GLY A 53 -1.81 -9.47 -10.25
C GLY A 53 -2.23 -8.74 -8.97
N PHE A 54 -1.89 -7.46 -8.86
CA PHE A 54 -2.28 -6.63 -7.73
C PHE A 54 -2.80 -5.26 -8.17
N LEU A 55 -3.58 -4.63 -7.30
CA LEU A 55 -4.00 -3.25 -7.45
C LEU A 55 -3.13 -2.36 -6.56
N ALA A 56 -2.72 -1.23 -7.10
CA ALA A 56 -2.11 -0.15 -6.36
C ALA A 56 -2.95 1.12 -6.52
N ILE A 57 -3.36 1.72 -5.41
CA ILE A 57 -4.12 2.96 -5.39
C ILE A 57 -3.20 4.04 -4.83
N ARG A 58 -2.83 4.98 -5.70
CA ARG A 58 -1.85 6.04 -5.40
C ARG A 58 -2.59 7.35 -5.20
N LEU A 59 -2.87 7.67 -3.94
CA LEU A 59 -3.56 8.90 -3.60
C LEU A 59 -2.57 10.07 -3.66
N PRO A 60 -2.92 11.21 -4.27
CA PRO A 60 -2.04 12.37 -4.27
C PRO A 60 -1.75 12.85 -2.83
N ASP A 61 -0.54 13.36 -2.60
CA ASP A 61 -0.19 14.01 -1.33
C ASP A 61 -1.21 15.13 -1.02
N GLY A 62 -1.77 15.13 0.18
CA GLY A 62 -2.82 16.07 0.55
C GLY A 62 -4.22 15.76 -0.01
N ALA A 63 -4.45 14.58 -0.61
CA ALA A 63 -5.78 14.11 -1.05
C ALA A 63 -6.82 14.00 0.07
N SER A 64 -6.47 14.30 1.32
CA SER A 64 -7.44 14.72 2.33
C SER A 64 -8.36 15.83 1.79
N ALA A 65 -7.93 16.67 0.85
CA ALA A 65 -8.75 17.74 0.26
C ALA A 65 -9.42 17.40 -1.10
N GLY A 66 -8.90 16.42 -1.86
CA GLY A 66 -9.38 16.11 -3.22
C GLY A 66 -10.14 14.78 -3.35
N ALA A 67 -9.90 13.81 -2.46
CA ALA A 67 -10.70 12.59 -2.32
C ALA A 67 -11.89 12.83 -1.38
N GLY A 68 -12.59 13.96 -1.60
CA GLY A 68 -13.76 14.35 -0.79
C GLY A 68 -14.85 13.28 -0.73
N GLU A 69 -14.87 12.37 -1.71
CA GLU A 69 -15.88 11.32 -1.87
C GLU A 69 -15.49 9.96 -1.24
N TRP A 70 -14.21 9.65 -1.00
CA TRP A 70 -13.83 8.38 -0.34
C TRP A 70 -13.92 8.46 1.20
N ARG A 71 -14.68 9.44 1.70
CA ARG A 71 -14.90 9.67 3.13
C ARG A 71 -16.18 9.04 3.65
N GLU A 72 -17.13 8.69 2.78
CA GLU A 72 -18.53 8.61 3.22
C GLU A 72 -18.93 7.32 3.98
N GLU A 73 -18.15 6.23 3.97
CA GLU A 73 -18.65 4.93 4.47
C GLU A 73 -17.68 4.16 5.40
N GLY A 74 -16.72 4.82 6.03
CA GLY A 74 -15.70 4.15 6.88
C GLY A 74 -16.17 3.72 8.27
N GLU A 75 -17.23 4.33 8.82
CA GLU A 75 -17.58 4.20 10.25
C GLU A 75 -17.94 2.78 10.66
N GLN A 76 -18.55 2.01 9.76
CA GLN A 76 -18.90 0.61 9.99
C GLN A 76 -17.66 -0.26 10.24
N ALA A 77 -16.50 0.14 9.72
CA ALA A 77 -15.23 -0.55 9.87
C ALA A 77 -14.45 -0.13 11.14
N ARG A 78 -14.98 0.77 11.98
CA ARG A 78 -14.28 1.23 13.20
C ARG A 78 -13.86 0.11 14.12
N HIS A 79 -14.68 -0.94 14.22
CA HIS A 79 -14.39 -2.12 15.03
C HIS A 79 -13.14 -2.91 14.57
N LEU A 80 -12.62 -2.63 13.37
CA LEU A 80 -11.40 -3.22 12.84
C LEU A 80 -10.13 -2.44 13.23
N LEU A 81 -10.26 -1.17 13.62
CA LEU A 81 -9.12 -0.34 13.99
C LEU A 81 -8.54 -0.81 15.33
N SER A 82 -7.21 -0.84 15.40
CA SER A 82 -6.49 -1.36 16.56
C SER A 82 -5.91 -0.22 17.39
N VAL A 83 -6.22 -0.22 18.68
CA VAL A 83 -5.60 0.69 19.67
C VAL A 83 -4.09 0.43 19.74
N THR A 84 -3.67 -0.84 19.64
CA THR A 84 -2.26 -1.21 19.59
C THR A 84 -1.58 -0.66 18.34
N ALA A 85 -2.23 -0.72 17.17
CA ALA A 85 -1.68 -0.13 15.95
C ALA A 85 -1.52 1.40 16.10
N THR A 86 -2.50 2.07 16.71
CA THR A 86 -2.41 3.50 17.01
C THR A 86 -1.24 3.83 17.93
N ALA A 87 -1.03 3.04 19.00
CA ALA A 87 0.07 3.25 19.92
C ALA A 87 1.44 3.09 19.23
N VAL A 88 1.60 2.03 18.43
CA VAL A 88 2.84 1.77 17.67
C VAL A 88 3.10 2.87 16.64
N LEU A 89 2.09 3.33 15.90
CA LEU A 89 2.23 4.47 14.99
C LEU A 89 2.69 5.73 15.73
N ALA A 90 2.15 5.99 16.92
CA ALA A 90 2.52 7.15 17.72
C ALA A 90 3.94 7.07 18.32
N GLU A 91 4.41 5.85 18.59
CA GLU A 91 5.78 5.60 19.05
C GLU A 91 6.81 5.76 17.92
N HIS A 92 6.48 5.31 16.71
CA HIS A 92 7.44 5.24 15.60
C HIS A 92 7.38 6.44 14.66
N LEU A 93 6.28 7.21 14.64
CA LEU A 93 6.06 8.28 13.66
C LEU A 93 5.57 9.57 14.32
N PRO A 94 6.10 10.74 13.90
CA PRO A 94 5.53 12.02 14.30
C PRO A 94 4.11 12.17 13.72
N ALA A 95 3.28 12.98 14.40
CA ALA A 95 1.85 13.05 14.15
C ALA A 95 1.46 13.41 12.70
N ASP A 96 2.27 14.23 12.01
CA ASP A 96 2.08 14.62 10.60
C ASP A 96 2.43 13.49 9.61
N LYS A 97 3.18 12.48 10.05
CA LYS A 97 3.57 11.30 9.28
C LYS A 97 2.71 10.07 9.57
N GLN A 98 1.85 10.13 10.58
CA GLN A 98 0.88 9.07 10.84
C GLN A 98 -0.22 9.03 9.78
N ILE A 99 -0.73 7.84 9.49
CA ILE A 99 -1.90 7.67 8.62
C ILE A 99 -3.14 8.14 9.41
N PRO A 100 -3.88 9.16 8.92
CA PRO A 100 -5.03 9.69 9.65
C PRO A 100 -6.10 8.62 9.88
N GLU A 101 -6.77 8.67 11.03
CA GLU A 101 -7.82 7.71 11.40
C GLU A 101 -8.89 7.56 10.31
N GLN A 102 -9.32 8.67 9.70
CA GLN A 102 -10.31 8.61 8.61
C GLN A 102 -9.81 7.77 7.42
N ARG A 103 -8.53 7.87 7.06
CA ARG A 103 -7.97 7.03 5.99
C ARG A 103 -7.92 5.57 6.41
N ARG A 104 -7.54 5.30 7.67
CA ARG A 104 -7.55 3.94 8.24
C ARG A 104 -8.94 3.33 8.20
N LEU A 105 -9.98 4.10 8.56
CA LEU A 105 -11.39 3.69 8.46
C LEU A 105 -11.79 3.38 7.02
N SER A 106 -11.48 4.27 6.09
CA SER A 106 -11.81 4.05 4.67
C SER A 106 -11.08 2.82 4.11
N THR A 107 -9.80 2.60 4.43
CA THR A 107 -9.06 1.41 4.00
C THR A 107 -9.63 0.14 4.62
N ALA A 108 -9.96 0.17 5.92
CA ALA A 108 -10.60 -0.95 6.60
C ALA A 108 -11.97 -1.29 5.99
N HIS A 109 -12.75 -0.27 5.62
CA HIS A 109 -14.02 -0.46 4.95
C HIS A 109 -13.86 -1.07 3.55
N LEU A 110 -12.87 -0.61 2.78
CA LEU A 110 -12.53 -1.23 1.49
C LEU A 110 -12.15 -2.71 1.68
N ALA A 111 -11.41 -3.05 2.74
CA ALA A 111 -11.04 -4.44 3.04
C ALA A 111 -12.28 -5.31 3.31
N LEU A 112 -13.27 -4.78 4.02
CA LEU A 112 -14.57 -5.44 4.22
C LEU A 112 -15.35 -5.63 2.91
N GLN A 113 -15.44 -4.58 2.08
CA GLN A 113 -16.17 -4.63 0.81
C GLN A 113 -15.56 -5.65 -0.15
N VAL A 114 -14.24 -5.63 -0.29
CA VAL A 114 -13.50 -6.56 -1.16
C VAL A 114 -13.48 -7.97 -0.56
N GLY A 115 -13.42 -8.11 0.76
CA GLY A 115 -13.38 -9.40 1.44
C GLY A 115 -12.01 -10.09 1.36
N GLN A 116 -10.93 -9.31 1.30
CA GLN A 116 -9.55 -9.81 1.25
C GLN A 116 -8.60 -8.88 2.01
N PRO A 117 -7.37 -9.30 2.34
CA PRO A 117 -6.38 -8.42 2.95
C PRO A 117 -6.08 -7.20 2.09
N ILE A 118 -5.97 -6.03 2.73
CA ILE A 118 -5.51 -4.78 2.13
C ILE A 118 -4.41 -4.21 2.99
N LEU A 119 -3.41 -3.61 2.36
CA LEU A 119 -2.40 -2.80 3.05
C LEU A 119 -2.52 -1.32 2.71
N HIS A 120 -2.25 -0.49 3.69
CA HIS A 120 -1.91 0.92 3.52
C HIS A 120 -0.43 1.09 3.84
N TYR A 121 0.38 1.27 2.81
CA TYR A 121 1.81 1.48 2.89
C TYR A 121 2.15 2.97 2.89
N ARG A 122 3.08 3.38 3.75
CA ARG A 122 3.64 4.73 3.73
C ARG A 122 5.13 4.71 4.05
N CYS A 123 5.90 5.50 3.30
CA CYS A 123 7.32 5.69 3.57
C CYS A 123 7.79 7.09 3.18
N GLU A 124 8.95 7.47 3.72
CA GLU A 124 9.68 8.66 3.31
C GLU A 124 11.17 8.35 3.33
N MET A 125 11.85 8.86 2.31
CA MET A 125 13.29 8.76 2.16
C MET A 125 13.86 10.15 1.93
N TRP A 126 15.01 10.42 2.55
CA TRP A 126 15.77 11.64 2.38
C TRP A 126 17.20 11.30 1.94
N ALA A 127 17.61 11.87 0.81
CA ALA A 127 18.93 11.65 0.24
C ALA A 127 19.29 10.17 -0.02
N GLY A 128 18.28 9.32 -0.22
CA GLY A 128 18.44 7.88 -0.47
C GLY A 128 18.37 7.02 0.78
N GLU A 129 18.37 7.64 1.97
CA GLU A 129 18.21 6.94 3.24
C GLU A 129 16.73 6.90 3.64
N LEU A 130 16.32 5.81 4.29
CA LEU A 130 14.97 5.66 4.83
C LEU A 130 14.81 6.56 6.06
N GLU A 131 13.82 7.45 6.08
CA GLU A 131 13.48 8.26 7.25
C GLU A 131 12.40 7.57 8.09
N PHE A 132 11.42 6.97 7.41
CA PHE A 132 10.47 6.05 8.03
C PHE A 132 9.81 5.13 7.00
N GLU A 133 9.27 4.02 7.50
CA GLU A 133 8.47 3.11 6.69
C GLU A 133 7.48 2.36 7.59
N CYS A 134 6.21 2.35 7.18
CA CYS A 134 5.18 1.59 7.86
C CYS A 134 4.15 1.02 6.88
N THR A 135 3.56 -0.10 7.30
CA THR A 135 2.44 -0.74 6.63
C THR A 135 1.36 -1.05 7.64
N LEU A 136 0.16 -0.54 7.42
CA LEU A 136 -1.05 -1.02 8.09
C LEU A 136 -1.65 -2.15 7.26
N VAL A 137 -1.98 -3.27 7.89
CA VAL A 137 -2.61 -4.42 7.23
C VAL A 137 -3.98 -4.67 7.85
N TYR A 138 -5.00 -4.79 7.01
CA TYR A 138 -6.39 -5.02 7.40
C TYR A 138 -6.80 -6.46 7.05
N SER A 139 -6.67 -7.40 8.00
CA SER A 139 -7.04 -8.81 7.81
C SER A 139 -7.06 -9.66 9.10
N PRO A 140 -8.22 -9.97 9.71
CA PRO A 140 -9.49 -9.25 9.65
C PRO A 140 -9.44 -7.95 10.47
N ALA A 141 -8.60 -7.89 11.51
CA ALA A 141 -8.33 -6.67 12.27
C ALA A 141 -7.12 -5.93 11.71
N GLU A 142 -6.99 -4.67 12.07
CA GLU A 142 -5.83 -3.86 11.74
C GLU A 142 -4.60 -4.29 12.55
N SER A 143 -3.48 -4.41 11.85
CA SER A 143 -2.14 -4.58 12.41
C SER A 143 -1.19 -3.61 11.75
N VAL A 144 -0.04 -3.36 12.39
CA VAL A 144 0.97 -2.44 11.89
C VAL A 144 2.32 -3.12 11.84
N LEU A 145 3.08 -2.82 10.79
CA LEU A 145 4.45 -3.21 10.59
C LEU A 145 5.24 -1.91 10.40
N CYS A 146 6.31 -1.71 11.15
CA CYS A 146 7.22 -0.59 10.98
C CYS A 146 8.63 -1.13 10.76
N THR A 147 9.36 -0.55 9.83
CA THR A 147 10.78 -0.88 9.63
C THR A 147 11.60 -0.14 10.67
N ASP A 148 12.47 -0.85 11.37
CA ASP A 148 13.50 -0.19 12.19
C ASP A 148 14.55 0.42 11.26
N VAL A 149 14.53 1.75 11.17
CA VAL A 149 15.43 2.52 10.30
C VAL A 149 16.89 2.31 10.70
N SER A 150 17.17 2.09 11.99
CA SER A 150 18.54 1.87 12.48
C SER A 150 19.14 0.54 12.02
N GLU A 151 18.29 -0.46 11.76
CA GLU A 151 18.70 -1.78 11.27
C GLU A 151 18.46 -1.97 9.76
N SER A 152 17.94 -0.95 9.07
CA SER A 152 17.50 -1.02 7.67
C SER A 152 18.60 -1.36 6.65
N SER A 153 19.88 -1.17 7.02
CA SER A 153 21.03 -1.53 6.19
C SER A 153 21.31 -3.04 6.15
N SER A 154 20.72 -3.82 7.06
CA SER A 154 20.86 -5.28 7.06
C SER A 154 19.92 -5.92 6.04
N PRO A 155 20.42 -6.74 5.09
CA PRO A 155 19.58 -7.42 4.11
C PRO A 155 18.62 -8.45 4.74
N ALA A 156 18.87 -8.86 5.98
CA ALA A 156 18.01 -9.78 6.74
C ALA A 156 17.03 -9.04 7.68
N ALA A 157 17.17 -7.72 7.87
CA ALA A 157 16.28 -6.99 8.74
C ALA A 157 14.84 -6.99 8.20
N PRO A 158 13.84 -7.09 9.09
CA PRO A 158 12.43 -6.92 8.73
C PRO A 158 12.22 -5.65 7.91
N ASP A 159 11.28 -5.71 6.99
CA ASP A 159 10.92 -4.63 6.07
C ASP A 159 9.40 -4.60 5.98
N ALA A 160 8.80 -3.51 6.45
CA ALA A 160 7.36 -3.34 6.50
C ALA A 160 6.72 -3.44 5.12
N LEU A 161 7.41 -3.04 4.03
CA LEU A 161 6.89 -3.19 2.68
C LEU A 161 6.82 -4.68 2.31
N ARG A 162 7.94 -5.40 2.39
CA ARG A 162 7.99 -6.82 2.02
C ARG A 162 7.06 -7.67 2.87
N ASP A 163 7.07 -7.47 4.18
CA ASP A 163 6.23 -8.25 5.11
C ASP A 163 4.74 -7.93 4.90
N GLY A 164 4.41 -6.69 4.56
CA GLY A 164 3.08 -6.26 4.17
C GLY A 164 2.61 -6.91 2.86
N LEU A 165 3.41 -6.80 1.80
CA LEU A 165 3.11 -7.37 0.49
C LEU A 165 2.89 -8.89 0.54
N LEU A 166 3.65 -9.59 1.38
CA LEU A 166 3.45 -11.02 1.62
C LEU A 166 2.03 -11.32 2.11
N ARG A 167 1.39 -10.42 2.88
CA ARG A 167 0.01 -10.59 3.37
C ARG A 167 -1.05 -10.51 2.28
N ILE A 168 -0.75 -9.93 1.12
CA ILE A 168 -1.62 -9.94 -0.07
C ILE A 168 -1.16 -10.95 -1.12
N GLY A 169 -0.20 -11.82 -0.78
CA GLY A 169 0.32 -12.84 -1.67
C GLY A 169 1.36 -12.36 -2.67
N LEU A 170 1.89 -11.13 -2.51
CA LEU A 170 2.97 -10.61 -3.34
C LEU A 170 4.31 -10.83 -2.65
N GLN A 171 5.19 -11.62 -3.26
CA GLN A 171 6.48 -11.95 -2.69
C GLN A 171 7.58 -11.12 -3.32
N LEU A 172 8.33 -10.39 -2.48
CA LEU A 172 9.55 -9.72 -2.91
C LEU A 172 10.79 -10.53 -2.47
N PRO A 173 11.67 -10.93 -3.39
CA PRO A 173 12.93 -11.60 -3.04
C PRO A 173 13.94 -10.63 -2.39
N THR A 174 13.78 -9.33 -2.61
CA THR A 174 14.61 -8.25 -2.03
C THR A 174 13.71 -7.09 -1.61
N ARG A 175 14.28 -6.03 -1.00
CA ARG A 175 13.54 -4.78 -0.69
C ARG A 175 13.13 -3.98 -1.94
N TYR A 176 13.64 -4.38 -3.12
CA TYR A 176 13.33 -3.69 -4.35
C TYR A 176 11.89 -3.97 -4.81
N PHE A 177 11.07 -2.91 -4.82
CA PHE A 177 9.74 -2.93 -5.39
C PHE A 177 9.72 -2.10 -6.69
N ALA A 178 9.73 -2.77 -7.84
CA ALA A 178 9.69 -2.16 -9.17
C ALA A 178 8.69 -0.99 -9.34
N PRO A 179 7.45 -1.02 -8.79
CA PRO A 179 6.55 0.13 -8.86
C PRO A 179 7.07 1.42 -8.19
N HIS A 180 8.00 1.30 -7.23
CA HIS A 180 8.67 2.43 -6.59
C HIS A 180 9.90 2.91 -7.34
N ALA A 181 10.29 2.26 -8.44
CA ALA A 181 11.32 2.77 -9.32
C ALA A 181 10.87 4.05 -10.03
N ARG A 182 11.80 4.99 -10.19
CA ARG A 182 11.53 6.31 -10.78
C ARG A 182 10.94 6.25 -12.19
N ASP A 183 11.33 5.26 -12.96
CA ASP A 183 10.96 5.06 -14.36
C ASP A 183 9.82 4.04 -14.56
N PHE A 184 9.17 3.60 -13.47
CA PHE A 184 8.07 2.65 -13.57
C PHE A 184 6.91 3.22 -14.41
N PRO A 185 6.45 2.51 -15.46
CA PRO A 185 5.48 3.03 -16.43
C PRO A 185 4.04 2.89 -15.92
N TRP A 186 3.69 3.59 -14.83
CA TRP A 186 2.38 3.54 -14.18
C TRP A 186 1.19 3.67 -15.15
N SER A 187 1.30 4.53 -16.17
CA SER A 187 0.24 4.78 -17.15
C SER A 187 -0.21 3.52 -17.91
N ARG A 188 0.68 2.54 -18.12
CA ARG A 188 0.36 1.25 -18.77
C ARG A 188 -0.67 0.45 -17.98
N TYR A 189 -0.69 0.62 -16.66
CA TYR A 189 -1.47 -0.20 -15.74
C TYR A 189 -2.70 0.52 -15.20
N ARG A 190 -3.06 1.70 -15.73
CA ARG A 190 -4.17 2.48 -15.19
C ARG A 190 -5.47 1.70 -15.27
N LEU A 191 -6.17 1.58 -14.14
CA LEU A 191 -7.46 0.91 -14.08
C LEU A 191 -8.48 1.71 -14.92
N GLN A 192 -9.09 1.04 -15.89
CA GLN A 192 -10.19 1.62 -16.68
C GLN A 192 -11.44 1.60 -15.81
N PRO A 193 -12.20 2.71 -15.69
CA PRO A 193 -13.48 2.70 -14.99
C PRO A 193 -14.42 1.68 -15.64
N THR A 194 -15.04 0.84 -14.82
CA THR A 194 -16.03 -0.12 -15.31
C THR A 194 -17.39 0.59 -15.30
N LEU A 195 -17.90 0.91 -16.50
CA LEU A 195 -19.25 1.49 -16.70
C LEU A 195 -20.36 0.53 -16.23
#